data_AF-A0A978S2T4-F1
#
_entry.id   AF-A0A978S2T4-F1
#
_cell.length_a   1.000
_cell.length_b   1.000
_cell.length_c   1.000
_cell.angle_alpha   90.00
_cell.angle_beta   90.00
_cell.angle_gamma   90.00
#
_symmetry.space_group_name_H-M   'P 1'
#
loop_
_entity.id
_entity.type
_entity.pdbx_description
1 polymer ?
#
loop_
_entity_poly.entity_id
_entity_poly.type
_entity_poly.pdbx_seq_one_letter_code
_entity_poly.pdbx_strand_id
1 'polypeptide(L)'
;MQSEPSPIQIALTPRFKRDLGELAKRYRSIRSDIQPLIEQLQAGQTPGDRISGVKYQVFKVRLKNSNIQKGKSGGYRVIYYLKTEQNIILTTIYSKSDFSDISRQLIEEAIYQYEQESKIEEDS
;
A
#
# COMPACT_ATOMS: atom_id res chain seq x y z
N MET A 1 -4.10 2.02 -34.25
CA MET A 1 -4.25 3.12 -33.27
C MET A 1 -3.74 2.56 -31.94
N GLN A 2 -2.49 2.86 -31.59
CA GLN A 2 -1.92 2.44 -30.32
C GLN A 2 -2.21 3.54 -29.31
N SER A 3 -3.25 3.36 -28.51
CA SER A 3 -3.45 4.17 -27.31
C SER A 3 -2.37 3.72 -26.33
N GLU A 4 -1.32 4.50 -26.16
CA GLU A 4 -0.39 4.35 -25.04
C GLU A 4 -1.23 4.34 -23.75
N PRO A 5 -1.18 3.29 -22.92
CA PRO A 5 -1.90 3.30 -21.65
C PRO A 5 -1.36 4.44 -20.81
N SER A 6 -2.24 5.32 -20.33
CA SER A 6 -1.84 6.41 -19.45
C SER A 6 -1.09 5.85 -18.24
N PRO A 7 0.03 6.49 -17.83
CA PRO A 7 0.87 5.96 -16.76
C PRO A 7 0.07 5.86 -15.46
N ILE A 8 0.16 4.71 -14.80
CA ILE A 8 -0.50 4.49 -13.51
C ILE A 8 0.18 5.34 -12.45
N GLN A 9 -0.62 6.15 -11.77
CA GLN A 9 -0.18 7.00 -10.68
C GLN A 9 -0.32 6.25 -9.36
N ILE A 10 0.78 6.26 -8.59
CA ILE A 10 0.82 5.67 -7.25
C ILE A 10 1.06 6.77 -6.24
N ALA A 11 0.07 7.00 -5.39
CA ALA A 11 0.17 7.94 -4.29
C ALA A 11 0.34 7.21 -2.95
N LEU A 12 0.92 7.91 -1.98
CA LEU A 12 1.15 7.38 -0.63
C LEU A 12 0.39 8.22 0.38
N THR A 13 -0.42 7.58 1.22
CA THR A 13 -1.07 8.29 2.33
C THR A 13 -0.03 8.76 3.36
N PRO A 14 -0.33 9.79 4.17
CA PRO A 14 0.52 10.18 5.30
C PRO A 14 0.79 9.01 6.25
N ARG A 15 -0.23 8.16 6.47
CA ARG A 15 -0.13 6.96 7.29
C ARG A 15 0.91 5.97 6.74
N PHE A 16 0.84 5.66 5.44
CA PHE A 16 1.81 4.78 4.79
C PHE A 16 3.24 5.31 4.91
N LYS A 17 3.44 6.62 4.67
CA LYS A 17 4.77 7.25 4.81
C LYS A 17 5.32 7.08 6.23
N ARG A 18 4.48 7.28 7.25
CA ARG A 18 4.84 7.10 8.67
C ARG A 18 5.20 5.65 8.99
N ASP A 19 4.31 4.71 8.65
CA ASP A 19 4.49 3.29 8.94
C ASP A 19 5.74 2.74 8.23
N LEU A 20 5.97 3.13 6.97
CA LEU A 20 7.17 2.79 6.21
C LEU A 20 8.42 3.32 6.91
N GLY A 21 8.39 4.55 7.42
CA GLY A 21 9.50 5.14 8.16
C GLY A 21 9.83 4.37 9.44
N GLU A 22 8.82 3.96 10.20
CA GLU A 22 9.00 3.15 11.41
C GLU A 22 9.57 1.76 11.11
N LEU A 23 9.10 1.13 10.04
CA LEU A 23 9.62 -0.15 9.60
C LEU A 23 11.03 -0.02 9.02
N ALA A 24 11.35 1.06 8.30
CA ALA A 24 12.68 1.30 7.75
C ALA A 24 13.77 1.43 8.83
N LYS A 25 13.41 1.88 10.03
CA LYS A 25 14.33 1.90 11.20
C LYS A 25 14.74 0.49 11.63
N ARG A 26 13.85 -0.50 11.46
CA ARG A 26 14.05 -1.89 11.92
C ARG A 26 14.52 -2.81 10.80
N TYR A 27 14.09 -2.53 9.58
CA TYR A 27 14.29 -3.37 8.41
C TYR A 27 14.91 -2.56 7.27
N ARG A 28 16.25 -2.62 7.19
CA ARG A 28 17.06 -1.85 6.22
C ARG A 28 16.68 -2.12 4.75
N SER A 29 16.11 -3.27 4.45
CA SER A 29 15.76 -3.70 3.09
C SER A 29 14.30 -3.42 2.72
N ILE A 30 13.52 -2.76 3.58
CA ILE A 30 12.09 -2.58 3.30
C ILE A 30 11.81 -1.82 1.99
N ARG A 31 12.64 -0.82 1.66
CA ARG A 31 12.48 -0.05 0.42
C ARG A 31 12.67 -0.92 -0.81
N SER A 32 13.70 -1.77 -0.81
CA SER A 32 13.92 -2.75 -1.88
C SER A 32 12.87 -3.86 -1.89
N ASP A 33 12.33 -4.23 -0.72
CA ASP A 33 11.31 -5.29 -0.62
C ASP A 33 9.93 -4.82 -1.15
N ILE A 34 9.65 -3.52 -1.10
CA ILE A 34 8.41 -2.93 -1.65
C ILE A 34 8.55 -2.63 -3.14
N GLN A 35 9.76 -2.39 -3.65
CA GLN A 35 9.99 -1.99 -5.03
C GLN A 35 9.30 -2.91 -6.08
N PRO A 36 9.36 -4.26 -5.97
CA PRO A 36 8.67 -5.14 -6.90
C PRO A 36 7.14 -4.96 -6.91
N LEU A 37 6.55 -4.60 -5.76
CA LEU A 37 5.11 -4.30 -5.69
C LEU A 37 4.79 -3.02 -6.46
N ILE A 38 5.62 -1.97 -6.32
CA ILE A 38 5.42 -0.71 -7.04
C ILE A 38 5.48 -0.96 -8.55
N GLU A 39 6.46 -1.73 -9.02
CA GLU A 39 6.60 -2.09 -10.44
C GLU A 39 5.40 -2.88 -10.98
N GLN A 40 4.89 -3.84 -10.20
CA GLN A 40 3.68 -4.59 -10.57
C GLN A 40 2.46 -3.68 -10.69
N LEU A 41 2.27 -2.77 -9.73
CA LEU A 41 1.17 -1.81 -9.74
C LEU A 41 1.29 -0.84 -10.93
N GLN A 42 2.51 -0.38 -11.24
CA GLN A 42 2.77 0.47 -12.42
C GLN A 42 2.54 -0.26 -13.74
N ALA A 43 2.71 -1.58 -13.77
CA ALA A 43 2.40 -2.43 -14.93
C ALA A 43 0.90 -2.77 -15.06
N GLY A 44 0.03 -2.21 -14.21
CA GLY A 44 -1.42 -2.45 -14.25
C GLY A 44 -1.86 -3.72 -13.56
N GLN A 45 -0.97 -4.39 -12.83
CA GLN A 45 -1.34 -5.56 -12.05
C GLN A 45 -1.94 -5.11 -10.72
N THR A 46 -2.91 -5.89 -10.23
CA THR A 46 -3.54 -5.67 -8.92
C THR A 46 -3.25 -6.86 -8.00
N PRO A 47 -1.97 -7.07 -7.60
CA PRO A 47 -1.59 -8.21 -6.78
C PRO A 47 -2.26 -8.18 -5.40
N GLY A 48 -2.40 -9.35 -4.79
CA GLY A 48 -2.91 -9.52 -3.43
C GLY A 48 -4.38 -9.93 -3.34
N ASP A 49 -4.87 -10.02 -2.11
CA ASP A 49 -6.25 -10.44 -1.83
C ASP A 49 -7.13 -9.21 -1.60
N ARG A 50 -8.29 -9.16 -2.26
CA ARG A 50 -9.28 -8.11 -1.98
C ARG A 50 -9.81 -8.25 -0.55
N ILE A 51 -9.83 -7.14 0.19
CA ILE A 51 -10.43 -7.09 1.53
C ILE A 51 -11.94 -6.86 1.36
N SER A 52 -12.75 -7.77 1.88
CA SER A 52 -14.22 -7.64 1.88
C SER A 52 -14.72 -6.82 3.07
N GLY A 53 -15.90 -6.21 2.93
CA GLY A 53 -16.58 -5.51 4.02
C GLY A 53 -15.94 -4.17 4.40
N VAL A 54 -15.20 -3.57 3.45
CA VAL A 54 -14.77 -2.17 3.43
C VAL A 54 -15.49 -1.45 2.29
N LYS A 55 -15.75 -0.15 2.45
CA LYS A 55 -16.43 0.67 1.44
C LYS A 55 -15.64 0.80 0.13
N TYR A 56 -14.32 0.76 0.21
CA TYR A 56 -13.40 1.02 -0.89
C TYR A 56 -12.86 -0.27 -1.53
N GLN A 57 -12.34 -0.19 -2.77
CA GLN A 57 -11.67 -1.32 -3.43
C GLN A 57 -10.25 -1.51 -2.89
N VAL A 58 -10.14 -2.18 -1.74
CA VAL A 58 -8.87 -2.35 -1.03
C VAL A 58 -8.32 -3.76 -1.23
N PHE A 59 -7.01 -3.85 -1.43
CA PHE A 59 -6.28 -5.08 -1.62
C PHE A 59 -5.15 -5.21 -0.59
N LYS A 60 -4.81 -6.46 -0.26
CA LYS A 60 -3.78 -6.82 0.72
C LYS A 60 -2.72 -7.69 0.07
N VAL A 61 -1.50 -7.17 0.03
CA VAL A 61 -0.32 -7.88 -0.52
C VAL A 61 0.54 -8.39 0.62
N ARG A 62 0.95 -9.66 0.54
CA ARG A 62 1.96 -10.23 1.43
C ARG A 62 3.32 -10.12 0.76
N LEU A 63 4.19 -9.29 1.32
CA LEU A 63 5.57 -9.17 0.84
C LEU A 63 6.51 -9.95 1.74
N LYS A 64 7.54 -10.53 1.12
CA LYS A 64 8.62 -11.16 1.87
C LYS A 64 9.45 -10.06 2.53
N ASN A 65 9.84 -10.29 3.78
CA ASN A 65 10.80 -9.47 4.48
C ASN A 65 12.19 -10.10 4.30
N SER A 66 13.05 -9.45 3.52
CA SER A 66 14.38 -9.97 3.20
C SER A 66 15.35 -9.88 4.39
N ASN A 67 15.02 -9.09 5.42
CA ASN A 67 15.82 -9.01 6.63
C ASN A 67 15.56 -10.16 7.63
N ILE A 68 14.57 -11.02 7.36
CA ILE A 68 14.22 -12.14 8.24
C ILE A 68 14.74 -13.46 7.67
N GLN A 69 15.36 -14.26 8.53
CA GLN A 69 15.86 -15.59 8.18
C GLN A 69 14.74 -16.53 7.75
N LYS A 70 15.06 -17.39 6.77
CA LYS A 70 14.20 -18.43 6.24
C LYS A 70 13.65 -19.29 7.40
N GLY A 71 12.33 -19.48 7.45
CA GLY A 71 11.63 -20.24 8.50
C GLY A 71 10.99 -19.41 9.61
N LYS A 72 11.29 -18.10 9.72
CA LYS A 72 10.60 -17.19 10.65
C LYS A 72 9.44 -16.49 9.95
N SER A 73 8.29 -16.39 10.63
CA SER A 73 7.14 -15.63 10.14
C SER A 73 7.29 -14.14 10.46
N GLY A 74 7.48 -13.29 9.44
CA GLY A 74 7.60 -11.84 9.65
C GLY A 74 7.60 -11.00 8.37
N GLY A 75 6.92 -11.49 7.33
CA GLY A 75 6.72 -10.72 6.11
C GLY A 75 5.90 -9.44 6.35
N TYR A 76 5.94 -8.53 5.38
CA TYR A 76 5.13 -7.32 5.41
C TYR A 76 3.75 -7.57 4.84
N ARG A 77 2.79 -6.80 5.30
CA ARG A 77 1.48 -6.68 4.67
C ARG A 77 1.33 -5.24 4.22
N VAL A 78 1.18 -5.08 2.91
CA VAL A 78 0.88 -3.79 2.29
C VAL A 78 -0.60 -3.78 1.96
N ILE A 79 -1.25 -2.67 2.29
CA ILE A 79 -2.65 -2.43 1.94
C ILE A 79 -2.68 -1.25 0.99
N TYR A 80 -3.37 -1.42 -0.14
CA TYR A 80 -3.59 -0.35 -1.10
C TYR A 80 -5.05 -0.28 -1.53
N TYR A 81 -5.46 0.93 -1.87
CA TYR A 81 -6.76 1.26 -2.42
C TYR A 81 -6.64 1.51 -3.92
N LEU A 82 -7.42 0.78 -4.72
CA LEU A 82 -7.58 1.01 -6.14
C LEU A 82 -8.70 2.04 -6.36
N LYS A 83 -8.34 3.32 -6.51
CA LYS A 83 -9.31 4.42 -6.73
C LYS A 83 -9.86 4.38 -8.15
N THR A 84 -8.98 4.25 -9.13
CA THR A 84 -9.33 3.94 -10.54
C THR A 84 -8.30 2.97 -11.10
N GLU A 85 -8.50 2.47 -12.32
CA GLU A 85 -7.54 1.59 -13.00
C GLU A 85 -6.14 2.21 -13.14
N GLN A 86 -6.05 3.55 -13.15
CA GLN A 86 -4.82 4.32 -13.28
C GLN A 86 -4.41 5.04 -11.98
N ASN A 87 -5.19 4.94 -10.90
CA ASN A 87 -4.89 5.62 -9.63
C ASN A 87 -4.92 4.64 -8.47
N ILE A 88 -3.74 4.41 -7.91
CA ILE A 88 -3.52 3.48 -6.81
C ILE A 88 -2.96 4.25 -5.60
N ILE A 89 -3.53 4.01 -4.43
CA ILE A 89 -3.14 4.68 -3.20
C ILE A 89 -2.63 3.65 -2.20
N LEU A 90 -1.35 3.68 -1.87
CA LEU A 90 -0.81 2.84 -0.80
C LEU A 90 -1.26 3.40 0.55
N THR A 91 -2.10 2.64 1.25
CA THR A 91 -2.83 3.09 2.45
C THR A 91 -2.02 2.91 3.73
N THR A 92 -1.43 1.73 3.93
CA THR A 92 -0.64 1.41 5.12
C THR A 92 0.22 0.17 4.87
N ILE A 93 1.29 0.02 5.65
CA ILE A 93 2.17 -1.14 5.63
C ILE A 93 2.50 -1.54 7.08
N TYR A 94 2.51 -2.84 7.37
CA TYR A 94 2.90 -3.33 8.68
C TYR A 94 3.63 -4.68 8.59
N SER A 95 4.47 -4.98 9.57
CA SER A 95 5.06 -6.32 9.71
C SER A 95 4.07 -7.25 10.38
N LYS A 96 3.99 -8.51 9.93
CA LYS A 96 3.22 -9.56 10.64
C LYS A 96 3.67 -9.73 12.10
N SER A 97 4.92 -9.41 12.41
CA SER A 97 5.46 -9.48 13.77
C SER A 97 4.88 -8.43 14.71
N ASP A 98 4.40 -7.30 14.17
CA ASP A 98 3.87 -6.20 14.97
C ASP A 98 2.36 -6.28 15.13
N PHE A 99 1.66 -6.68 14.07
CA PHE A 99 0.22 -6.77 14.03
C PHE A 99 -0.24 -8.05 13.33
N SER A 100 -1.15 -8.78 13.98
CA SER A 100 -1.81 -9.94 13.40
C SER A 100 -2.81 -9.53 12.32
N ASP A 101 -3.54 -8.44 12.55
CA ASP A 101 -4.52 -7.84 11.65
C ASP A 101 -4.65 -6.33 11.87
N ILE A 102 -5.17 -5.62 10.86
CA ILE A 102 -5.44 -4.19 10.93
C ILE A 102 -6.94 -3.96 10.75
N SER A 103 -7.53 -3.09 11.58
CA SER A 103 -8.97 -2.90 11.56
C SER A 103 -9.42 -2.22 10.26
N ARG A 104 -10.60 -2.63 9.78
CA ARG A 104 -11.23 -2.05 8.58
C ARG A 104 -11.45 -0.55 8.73
N GLN A 105 -11.86 -0.12 9.93
CA GLN A 105 -12.05 1.29 10.26
C GLN A 105 -10.78 2.11 10.04
N LEU A 106 -9.61 1.58 10.43
CA LEU A 106 -8.34 2.29 10.27
C LEU A 106 -7.94 2.44 8.80
N ILE A 107 -8.24 1.43 7.97
CA ILE A 107 -8.03 1.50 6.51
C ILE A 107 -8.93 2.60 5.92
N GLU A 108 -10.21 2.59 6.27
CA GLU A 108 -11.19 3.56 5.76
C GLU A 108 -10.87 4.99 6.21
N GLU A 109 -10.43 5.16 7.44
CA GLU A 109 -9.97 6.45 7.97
C GLU A 109 -8.73 6.95 7.23
N ALA A 110 -7.73 6.09 7.01
CA ALA A 110 -6.52 6.47 6.27
C ALA A 110 -6.83 6.88 4.82
N ILE A 111 -7.79 6.22 4.16
CA ILE A 111 -8.26 6.61 2.82
C ILE A 111 -9.01 7.94 2.89
N TYR A 112 -9.92 8.09 3.86
CA TYR A 112 -10.72 9.31 4.01
C TYR A 112 -9.84 10.54 4.22
N GLN A 113 -8.85 10.47 5.13
CA GLN A 113 -7.93 11.59 5.37
C GLN A 113 -7.17 11.98 4.10
N TYR A 114 -6.67 10.99 3.34
CA TYR A 114 -5.98 11.24 2.08
C TYR A 114 -6.88 11.92 1.03
N GLU A 115 -8.13 11.46 0.88
CA GLU A 115 -9.08 12.06 -0.06
C GLU A 115 -9.45 13.51 0.33
N GLN A 116 -9.50 13.82 1.62
CA GLN A 116 -9.77 15.18 2.10
C GLN A 116 -8.58 16.11 1.88
N GLU A 117 -7.36 15.65 2.16
CA GLU A 117 -6.13 16.40 1.88
C GLU A 117 -5.97 16.68 0.37
N SER A 118 -6.23 15.67 -0.46
CA SER A 118 -6.10 15.80 -1.92
C SER A 118 -7.09 16.81 -2.52
N LYS A 119 -8.31 16.91 -1.97
CA LYS A 119 -9.31 17.91 -2.41
C LYS A 119 -8.92 19.33 -2.07
N ILE A 120 -8.27 19.54 -0.92
CA ILE A 120 -7.84 20.87 -0.48
C ILE A 120 -6.74 21.41 -1.40
N GLU A 121 -5.85 20.53 -1.90
CA GLU A 121 -4.78 20.89 -2.84
C GLU A 121 -5.28 21.21 -4.25
N GLU A 122 -6.40 20.64 -4.70
CA GLU A 122 -6.99 20.92 -6.02
C GLU A 122 -7.82 22.22 -6.05
N ASP A 123 -8.37 22.65 -4.91
CA ASP A 123 -9.20 23.87 -4.77
C ASP A 123 -8.39 25.14 -4.38
N SER A 124 -7.06 25.04 -4.24
CA SER A 124 -6.16 26.15 -3.83
C SER A 124 -5.24 26.61 -4.96
#